data_AF-A0A662UN27-F1
#
_entry.id   AF-A0A662UN27-F1
#
_cell.length_a   1.000
_cell.length_b   1.000
_cell.length_c   1.000
_cell.angle_alpha   90.00
_cell.angle_beta   90.00
_cell.angle_gamma   90.00
#
_symmetry.space_group_name_H-M   'P 1'
#
loop_
_entity.id
_entity.type
_entity.pdbx_description
1 polymer ?
#
loop_
_entity_poly.entity_id
_entity_poly.type
_entity_poly.pdbx_seq_one_letter_code
_entity_poly.pdbx_strand_id
1 'polypeptide(L)' 'MILPPVYYPATVVPGIGMYIALLIPTATLSDLARILISIELPQNLRYDLAAITIYTISMLVLTIRYAEWREH' A
#
# COMPACT_ATOMS: atom_id res chain seq x y z
N MET A 1 -10.13 11.00 15.21
CA MET A 1 -9.88 10.02 14.13
C MET A 1 -8.48 9.47 14.36
N ILE A 2 -8.38 8.26 14.90
CA ILE A 2 -7.10 7.65 15.30
C ILE A 2 -6.54 7.01 14.02
N LEU A 3 -5.57 7.66 13.37
CA LEU A 3 -4.78 6.97 12.34
C LEU A 3 -4.15 5.74 13.01
N PRO A 4 -4.17 4.55 12.36
CA PRO A 4 -3.52 3.38 12.92
C PRO A 4 -2.06 3.70 13.24
N PRO A 5 -1.52 3.28 14.40
CA PRO A 5 -0.19 3.64 14.89
C PRO A 5 0.96 2.95 14.11
N VAL A 6 0.65 2.42 12.93
CA VAL A 6 1.49 1.46 12.23
C VAL A 6 2.05 2.17 11.00
N TYR A 7 3.37 2.30 10.97
CA TYR A 7 4.23 2.94 9.97
C TYR A 7 4.59 4.41 10.23
N TYR A 8 5.85 4.56 10.66
CA TYR A 8 6.66 5.72 10.33
C TYR A 8 6.55 5.98 8.81
N PRO A 9 6.45 7.25 8.37
CA PRO A 9 6.44 7.55 6.94
C PRO A 9 7.67 6.90 6.30
N ALA A 10 7.51 6.34 5.10
CA ALA A 10 8.57 5.53 4.45
C ALA A 10 9.90 6.30 4.34
N THR A 11 9.83 7.64 4.35
CA THR A 11 10.96 8.58 4.39
C THR A 11 11.86 8.46 5.63
N VAL A 12 11.36 7.90 6.74
CA VAL A 12 12.13 7.67 7.97
C VAL A 12 12.96 6.39 7.89
N VAL A 13 12.60 5.46 6.99
CA VAL A 13 13.29 4.18 6.84
C VAL A 13 14.45 4.34 5.84
N PRO A 14 15.72 4.24 6.28
CA PRO A 14 16.84 4.49 5.39
C PRO A 14 17.08 3.32 4.42
N GLY A 15 17.45 3.67 3.19
CA GLY A 15 17.96 2.73 2.18
C GLY A 15 16.92 1.71 1.70
N ILE A 16 17.31 0.44 1.68
CA ILE A 16 16.49 -0.66 1.12
C ILE A 16 15.19 -0.84 1.91
N GLY A 17 15.20 -0.52 3.21
CA GLY A 17 14.01 -0.64 4.06
C GLY A 17 12.84 0.24 3.58
N MET A 18 13.11 1.36 2.90
CA MET A 18 12.07 2.19 2.29
C MET A 18 11.31 1.41 1.21
N TYR A 19 12.03 0.74 0.31
CA TYR A 19 11.43 -0.02 -0.79
C TYR A 19 10.68 -1.26 -0.29
N ILE A 20 11.18 -1.90 0.77
CA ILE A 20 10.50 -3.03 1.42
C ILE A 20 9.21 -2.56 2.11
N ALA A 21 9.23 -1.39 2.78
CA ALA A 21 8.04 -0.83 3.39
C ALA A 21 6.95 -0.52 2.36
N LEU A 22 7.33 -0.04 1.16
CA LEU A 22 6.39 0.20 0.05
C LEU A 22 5.79 -1.09 -0.54
N LEU A 23 6.42 -2.24 -0.33
CA LEU A 23 5.81 -3.53 -0.68
C LEU A 23 4.68 -3.90 0.27
N ILE A 24 4.49 -3.23 1.41
CA ILE A 24 3.47 -3.62 2.38
C ILE A 24 2.20 -2.81 2.09
N PRO A 25 1.07 -3.46 1.75
CA PRO A 25 -0.14 -2.76 1.31
C PRO A 25 -0.72 -1.86 2.40
N THR A 26 -0.52 -2.19 3.67
CA THR A 26 -0.96 -1.35 4.79
C THR A 26 -0.12 -0.09 4.95
N ALA A 27 1.16 -0.11 4.55
CA ALA A 27 2.03 1.05 4.58
C ALA A 27 1.66 2.04 3.46
N THR A 28 1.46 1.54 2.24
CA THR A 28 1.04 2.38 1.09
C THR A 28 -0.36 2.97 1.27
N LEU A 29 -1.31 2.22 1.84
CA LEU A 29 -2.63 2.75 2.19
C LEU A 29 -2.56 3.83 3.28
N SER A 30 -1.63 3.70 4.24
CA SER A 30 -1.44 4.70 5.28
C SER A 30 -0.82 6.00 4.73
N ASP A 31 0.11 5.90 3.77
CA ASP A 31 0.64 7.08 3.07
C ASP A 31 -0.41 7.73 2.18
N LEU A 32 -1.22 6.98 1.42
CA LEU A 32 -2.36 7.56 0.69
C LEU A 32 -3.36 8.25 1.63
N ALA A 33 -3.67 7.67 2.79
CA ALA A 33 -4.56 8.30 3.76
C ALA A 33 -3.98 9.61 4.29
N ARG A 34 -2.65 9.68 4.49
CA ARG A 34 -1.97 10.94 4.85
C ARG A 34 -2.05 11.96 3.72
N ILE A 35 -1.95 11.56 2.46
CA ILE A 35 -2.08 12.45 1.29
C ILE A 35 -3.50 13.01 1.18
N LEU A 36 -4.54 12.21 1.45
CA LEU A 36 -5.92 12.69 1.42
C LEU A 36 -6.20 13.72 2.51
N ILE A 37 -5.43 13.70 3.60
CA ILE A 37 -5.56 14.62 4.74
C ILE A 37 -4.61 15.81 4.62
N SER A 38 -3.46 15.64 3.94
CA SER A 38 -2.43 16.67 3.76
C SER A 38 -2.67 17.47 2.47
N ILE A 39 -2.37 18.77 2.49
CA ILE A 39 -2.49 19.66 1.32
C ILE A 39 -1.28 19.51 0.38
N GLU A 40 -0.21 18.85 0.82
CA GLU A 40 1.03 18.69 0.06
C GLU A 40 1.05 17.35 -0.71
N LEU A 41 1.34 17.43 -2.02
CA LEU A 41 1.56 16.25 -2.86
C LEU A 41 2.97 15.69 -2.64
N PRO A 42 3.12 14.45 -2.13
CA PRO A 42 4.43 13.83 -2.06
C PRO A 42 4.92 13.42 -3.45
N GLN A 43 6.24 13.51 -3.65
CA GLN A 43 6.91 13.12 -4.90
C GLN A 43 6.64 11.66 -5.31
N ASN A 44 6.28 10.80 -4.35
CA ASN A 44 6.12 9.37 -4.55
C ASN A 44 4.69 8.91 -4.86
N LEU A 45 3.72 9.83 -5.01
CA LEU A 45 2.30 9.48 -5.24
C LEU A 45 2.09 8.49 -6.40
N ARG A 46 2.87 8.63 -7.49
CA ARG A 46 2.79 7.72 -8.64
C ARG A 46 3.14 6.27 -8.27
N TYR A 47 4.13 6.09 -7.39
CA TYR A 47 4.54 4.77 -6.91
C TYR A 47 3.48 4.17 -5.98
N ASP A 48 2.92 4.97 -5.08
CA ASP A 48 1.88 4.50 -4.15
C ASP A 48 0.63 4.01 -4.90
N LEU A 49 0.19 4.77 -5.91
CA LEU A 49 -0.92 4.39 -6.77
C LEU A 49 -0.63 3.12 -7.59
N ALA A 50 0.59 2.98 -8.13
CA ALA A 50 0.99 1.79 -8.88
C ALA A 50 1.03 0.55 -7.97
N ALA A 51 1.60 0.68 -6.77
CA ALA A 51 1.68 -0.41 -5.81
C ALA A 51 0.29 -0.91 -5.40
N ILE A 52 -0.64 -0.01 -5.09
CA ILE A 52 -2.02 -0.37 -4.71
C ILE A 52 -2.76 -1.03 -5.88
N THR A 53 -2.58 -0.52 -7.09
CA THR A 53 -3.20 -1.12 -8.30
C THR A 53 -2.73 -2.56 -8.49
N ILE A 54 -1.41 -2.80 -8.41
CA ILE A 54 -0.83 -4.14 -8.53
C ILE A 54 -1.39 -5.05 -7.42
N TYR A 55 -1.38 -4.58 -6.17
CA TYR A 55 -1.90 -5.35 -5.04
C TYR A 55 -3.37 -5.75 -5.22
N THR A 56 -4.19 -4.82 -5.68
CA THR A 56 -5.62 -5.04 -5.88
C THR A 56 -5.86 -6.09 -6.95
N ILE A 57 -5.15 -5.99 -8.08
CA ILE A 57 -5.22 -6.96 -9.17
C ILE A 57 -4.74 -8.34 -8.71
N SER A 58 -3.58 -8.41 -8.05
CA SER A 58 -3.03 -9.68 -7.56
C SER A 58 -3.97 -10.36 -6.56
N MET A 59 -4.51 -9.61 -5.60
CA MET A 59 -5.46 -10.16 -4.63
C MET A 59 -6.77 -10.61 -5.28
N LEU A 60 -7.27 -9.87 -6.27
CA LEU A 60 -8.47 -10.24 -7.00
C LEU A 60 -8.26 -11.54 -7.78
N VAL A 61 -7.14 -11.68 -8.48
CA VAL A 61 -6.77 -12.92 -9.20
C VAL A 61 -6.64 -14.09 -8.24
N LEU A 62 -5.94 -13.91 -7.11
CA LEU A 62 -5.80 -14.95 -6.09
C LEU A 62 -7.15 -15.35 -5.47
N THR A 63 -8.03 -14.38 -5.24
CA THR A 63 -9.38 -14.64 -4.69
C THR A 63 -10.24 -15.42 -5.67
N ILE A 64 -10.22 -15.06 -6.96
CA ILE A 64 -10.92 -15.80 -8.01
C ILE A 64 -10.41 -17.23 -8.07
N ARG A 65 -9.07 -17.42 -8.12
CA ARG A 65 -8.48 -18.76 -8.12
C ARG A 65 -8.86 -19.56 -6.88
N TYR A 66 -8.82 -18.95 -5.70
CA TYR A 66 -9.21 -19.61 -4.47
C TYR A 66 -10.70 -20.01 -4.48
N ALA A 67 -11.58 -19.17 -5.01
CA ALA A 67 -12.99 -19.49 -5.15
C ALA A 67 -13.22 -20.67 -6.12
N GLU A 68 -12.56 -20.65 -7.29
CA GLU A 68 -12.59 -21.77 -8.25
C GLU A 68 -12.15 -23.09 -7.61
N TRP A 69 -11.06 -23.06 -6.83
CA TRP A 69 -10.54 -24.24 -6.13
C TRP A 69 -11.42 -24.73 -4.98
N ARG A 70 -12.26 -23.86 -4.40
CA ARG A 70 -13.17 -24.24 -3.32
C ARG A 70 -14.43 -24.92 -3.84
N GLU A 71 -14.85 -24.56 -5.04
CA GLU A 71 -16.05 -25.10 -5.69
C GLU A 71 -15.81 -26.45 -6.39
N HIS A 72 -14.55 -26.87 -6.53
CA HIS A 72 -14.12 -28.18 -7.04
C HIS A 72 -13.64 -29.09 -5.91
#